data_AF-A0A6B1F3K5-F1
#
_entry.id   AF-A0A6B1F3K5-F1
#
_cell.length_a   1.000
_cell.length_b   1.000
_cell.length_c   1.000
_cell.angle_alpha   90.00
_cell.angle_beta   90.00
_cell.angle_gamma   90.00
#
_symmetry.space_group_name_H-M   'P 1'
#
loop_
_entity.id
_entity.type
_entity.pdbx_description
1 polymer ?
#
loop_
_entity_poly.entity_id
_entity_poly.type
_entity_poly.pdbx_seq_one_letter_code
_entity_poly.pdbx_strand_id
1 'polypeptide(L)'
;RWLACSDATPEMLGPPTFPDAPVPTYEEFCDDYNDEAFLDHGDFRLFLIVVDQEEIGAVSYFIRNQVAELDLWIASKHNWNKGYGSSALITAIGKLKREEKVDILIIRPSARNKRAVAAYQKAGFEHYNSDKHDIPQWCLTENLDYEDAVVLVQFVNVPIS
;
A
#
# COMPACT_ATOMS: atom_id res chain seq x y z
N ARG A 1 -8.55 -15.84 -6.76
CA ARG A 1 -9.61 -14.99 -7.35
C ARG A 1 -10.25 -13.99 -6.39
N TRP A 2 -10.46 -14.32 -5.11
CA TRP A 2 -11.26 -13.48 -4.20
C TRP A 2 -10.74 -12.05 -4.05
N LEU A 3 -9.42 -11.81 -4.18
CA LEU A 3 -8.82 -10.48 -4.21
C LEU A 3 -8.96 -9.82 -5.59
N ALA A 4 -8.37 -10.43 -6.63
CA ALA A 4 -8.29 -9.90 -7.99
C ALA A 4 -9.66 -9.74 -8.70
N CYS A 5 -10.67 -10.54 -8.35
CA CYS A 5 -12.00 -10.52 -8.99
C CYS A 5 -13.10 -10.10 -8.02
N SER A 6 -12.77 -9.23 -7.07
CA SER A 6 -13.68 -8.79 -6.03
C SER A 6 -14.61 -7.64 -6.47
N ASP A 7 -15.63 -7.34 -5.67
CA ASP A 7 -16.47 -6.14 -5.86
C ASP A 7 -15.71 -4.83 -5.61
N ALA A 8 -14.54 -4.89 -4.95
CA ALA A 8 -13.64 -3.77 -4.76
C ALA A 8 -12.68 -3.54 -5.93
N THR A 9 -12.35 -4.56 -6.73
CA THR A 9 -11.32 -4.47 -7.79
C THR A 9 -11.54 -3.28 -8.73
N PRO A 10 -12.76 -3.01 -9.25
CA PRO A 10 -12.96 -1.87 -10.13
C PRO A 10 -12.62 -0.54 -9.47
N GLU A 11 -12.78 -0.38 -8.16
CA GLU A 11 -12.41 0.86 -7.47
C GLU A 11 -10.91 1.00 -7.21
N MET A 12 -10.13 -0.05 -7.46
CA MET A 12 -8.68 -0.09 -7.24
C MET A 12 -7.89 -0.09 -8.55
N LEU A 13 -8.46 -0.69 -9.60
CA LEU A 13 -7.79 -0.94 -10.88
C LEU A 13 -8.63 -0.56 -12.10
N GLY A 14 -9.79 0.11 -11.94
CA GLY A 14 -10.60 0.49 -13.09
C GLY A 14 -11.73 1.50 -12.82
N PRO A 15 -12.78 1.54 -13.66
CA PRO A 15 -13.88 2.47 -13.48
C PRO A 15 -14.73 2.12 -12.25
N PRO A 16 -15.29 3.12 -11.53
CA PRO A 16 -15.33 4.54 -11.90
C PRO A 16 -14.13 5.36 -11.43
N THR A 17 -13.28 4.84 -10.54
CA THR A 17 -12.19 5.60 -9.93
C THR A 17 -11.04 5.85 -10.92
N PHE A 18 -10.78 4.88 -11.79
CA PHE A 18 -9.79 4.89 -12.86
C PHE A 18 -10.48 4.66 -14.22
N PRO A 19 -11.24 5.63 -14.75
CA PRO A 19 -11.96 5.48 -16.02
C PRO A 19 -11.04 5.30 -17.23
N ASP A 20 -9.77 5.66 -17.06
CA ASP A 20 -8.65 5.55 -18.00
C ASP A 20 -7.96 4.18 -17.97
N ALA A 21 -8.24 3.33 -16.96
CA ALA A 21 -7.64 2.01 -16.82
C ALA A 21 -8.71 0.90 -16.89
N PRO A 22 -8.54 -0.13 -17.73
CA PRO A 22 -9.39 -1.31 -17.67
C PRO A 22 -9.03 -2.14 -16.43
N VAL A 23 -10.05 -2.76 -15.80
CA VAL A 23 -9.80 -3.77 -14.77
C VAL A 23 -9.06 -4.94 -15.43
N PRO A 24 -7.87 -5.35 -14.93
CA PRO A 24 -7.14 -6.46 -15.52
C PRO A 24 -7.94 -7.76 -15.41
N THR A 25 -7.74 -8.63 -16.39
CA THR A 25 -8.20 -10.01 -16.32
C THR A 25 -7.45 -10.76 -15.20
N TYR A 26 -7.98 -11.92 -14.80
CA TYR A 26 -7.31 -12.74 -13.80
C TYR A 26 -5.94 -13.24 -14.27
N GLU A 27 -5.78 -13.48 -15.58
CA GLU A 27 -4.53 -13.93 -16.17
C GLU A 27 -3.48 -12.82 -16.13
N GLU A 28 -3.83 -11.60 -16.58
CA GLU A 28 -2.96 -10.42 -16.47
C GLU A 28 -2.55 -10.15 -15.02
N PHE A 29 -3.50 -10.25 -14.07
CA PHE A 29 -3.17 -10.14 -12.64
C PHE A 29 -2.16 -11.22 -12.18
N CYS A 30 -2.30 -12.47 -12.63
CA CYS A 30 -1.37 -13.52 -12.24
C CYS A 30 0.03 -13.35 -12.86
N ASP A 31 0.11 -12.78 -14.07
CA ASP A 31 1.39 -12.49 -14.71
C ASP A 31 2.14 -11.37 -13.98
N ASP A 32 1.42 -10.31 -13.58
CA ASP A 32 1.98 -9.19 -12.80
C ASP A 32 2.39 -9.60 -11.37
N TYR A 33 1.68 -10.56 -10.78
CA TYR A 33 1.87 -11.04 -9.40
C TYR A 33 2.27 -12.52 -9.38
N ASN A 34 3.27 -12.91 -10.17
CA ASN A 34 3.74 -14.30 -10.25
C ASN A 34 4.60 -14.69 -9.02
N ASP A 35 4.65 -15.99 -8.73
CA ASP A 35 5.31 -16.54 -7.53
C ASP A 35 6.81 -16.18 -7.44
N GLU A 36 7.50 -15.96 -8.57
CA GLU A 36 8.92 -15.60 -8.57
C GLU A 36 9.15 -14.21 -7.95
N ALA A 37 8.25 -13.25 -8.20
CA ALA A 37 8.29 -11.93 -7.57
C ALA A 37 8.09 -12.00 -6.04
N PHE A 38 7.38 -13.02 -5.54
CA PHE A 38 7.14 -13.22 -4.11
C PHE A 38 8.25 -14.02 -3.41
N LEU A 39 8.89 -14.95 -4.12
CA LEU A 39 9.83 -15.91 -3.54
C LEU A 39 11.30 -15.45 -3.58
N ASP A 40 11.68 -14.56 -4.51
CA ASP A 40 13.10 -14.24 -4.78
C ASP A 40 13.56 -12.88 -4.22
N HIS A 41 12.68 -12.15 -3.53
CA HIS A 41 13.00 -10.85 -2.95
C HIS A 41 12.97 -10.90 -1.44
N GLY A 42 14.14 -11.10 -0.83
CA GLY A 42 14.33 -11.07 0.63
C GLY A 42 13.81 -9.80 1.32
N ASP A 43 13.60 -8.73 0.55
CA ASP A 43 13.07 -7.45 1.01
C ASP A 43 11.55 -7.29 0.85
N PHE A 44 10.86 -8.19 0.15
CA PHE A 44 9.41 -8.16 -0.03
C PHE A 44 8.69 -9.05 1.00
N ARG A 45 7.56 -8.58 1.54
CA ARG A 45 6.68 -9.36 2.42
C ARG A 45 5.22 -9.10 2.07
N LEU A 46 4.40 -10.15 2.16
CA LEU A 46 2.94 -10.09 2.05
C LEU A 46 2.32 -10.72 3.30
N PHE A 47 1.33 -10.06 3.89
CA PHE A 47 0.55 -10.56 5.01
C PHE A 47 -0.93 -10.53 4.65
N LEU A 48 -1.64 -11.60 4.99
CA LEU A 48 -3.09 -11.65 4.89
C LEU A 48 -3.73 -10.92 6.08
N ILE A 49 -4.81 -10.21 5.80
CA ILE A 49 -5.64 -9.55 6.81
C ILE A 49 -6.80 -10.49 7.10
N VAL A 50 -6.86 -11.00 8.33
CA VAL A 50 -7.86 -11.97 8.77
C VAL A 50 -8.77 -11.36 9.85
N VAL A 51 -10.08 -11.41 9.64
CA VAL A 51 -11.11 -10.99 10.61
C VAL A 51 -12.12 -12.11 10.73
N ASP A 52 -12.44 -12.55 11.95
CA ASP A 52 -13.38 -13.65 12.22
C ASP A 52 -13.09 -14.93 11.41
N GLN A 53 -11.79 -15.26 11.23
CA GLN A 53 -11.27 -16.37 10.42
C GLN A 53 -11.47 -16.23 8.90
N GLU A 54 -11.96 -15.08 8.43
CA GLU A 54 -12.08 -14.75 7.01
C GLU A 54 -10.91 -13.90 6.53
N GLU A 55 -10.31 -14.28 5.40
CA GLU A 55 -9.34 -13.46 4.69
C GLU A 55 -10.06 -12.30 4.00
N ILE A 56 -9.83 -11.07 4.45
CA ILE A 56 -10.55 -9.88 3.96
C ILE A 56 -9.68 -8.94 3.14
N GLY A 57 -8.37 -9.18 3.10
CA GLY A 57 -7.42 -8.36 2.38
C GLY A 57 -5.98 -8.78 2.57
N ALA A 58 -5.07 -7.95 2.11
CA ALA A 58 -3.64 -8.12 2.30
C ALA A 58 -2.94 -6.77 2.51
N VAL A 59 -1.81 -6.82 3.21
CA VAL A 59 -0.84 -5.73 3.32
C VAL A 59 0.51 -6.26 2.91
N SER A 60 1.20 -5.54 2.04
CA SER A 60 2.56 -5.87 1.62
C SER A 60 3.51 -4.73 1.91
N TYR A 61 4.79 -5.06 1.91
CA TYR A 61 5.83 -4.05 1.80
C TYR A 61 7.05 -4.59 1.06
N PHE A 62 7.83 -3.69 0.48
CA PHE A 62 9.21 -3.95 0.08
C PHE A 62 10.15 -2.94 0.71
N ILE A 63 11.39 -3.34 0.96
CA ILE A 63 12.42 -2.46 1.54
C ILE A 63 13.51 -2.18 0.51
N ARG A 64 13.85 -0.90 0.32
CA ARG A 64 14.98 -0.47 -0.50
C ARG A 64 15.69 0.68 0.20
N ASN A 65 16.99 0.52 0.46
CA ASN A 65 17.82 1.56 1.07
C ASN A 65 17.21 2.16 2.36
N GLN A 66 16.70 1.32 3.26
CA GLN A 66 16.02 1.70 4.51
C GLN A 66 14.71 2.49 4.34
N VAL A 67 14.16 2.55 3.13
CA VAL A 67 12.79 3.00 2.86
C VAL A 67 11.91 1.76 2.68
N ALA A 68 10.83 1.67 3.43
CA ALA A 68 9.80 0.68 3.20
C ALA A 68 8.63 1.30 2.43
N GLU A 69 8.28 0.72 1.31
CA GLU A 69 7.06 1.06 0.58
C GLU A 69 5.99 0.01 0.88
N LEU A 70 4.80 0.46 1.27
CA LEU A 70 3.71 -0.42 1.70
C LEU A 70 2.52 -0.32 0.75
N ASP A 71 1.82 -1.44 0.57
CA ASP A 71 0.55 -1.52 -0.15
C ASP A 71 -0.53 -2.19 0.69
N LEU A 72 -1.78 -1.84 0.41
CA LEU A 72 -2.95 -2.33 1.14
C LEU A 72 -4.12 -2.59 0.20
N TRP A 73 -4.65 -3.81 0.26
CA TRP A 73 -5.87 -4.21 -0.45
C TRP A 73 -6.89 -4.76 0.54
N ILE A 74 -8.12 -4.20 0.54
CA ILE A 74 -9.29 -4.80 1.19
C ILE A 74 -10.25 -5.30 0.12
N ALA A 75 -10.42 -6.61 0.04
CA ALA A 75 -11.03 -7.26 -1.12
C ALA A 75 -12.51 -6.94 -1.27
N SER A 76 -13.27 -6.75 -0.20
CA SER A 76 -14.70 -6.46 -0.34
C SER A 76 -15.08 -5.07 0.12
N LYS A 77 -15.96 -4.40 -0.65
CA LYS A 77 -16.59 -3.14 -0.24
C LYS A 77 -17.37 -3.30 1.06
N HIS A 78 -17.88 -4.50 1.35
CA HIS A 78 -18.51 -4.83 2.63
C HIS A 78 -17.58 -4.58 3.83
N ASN A 79 -16.28 -4.70 3.62
CA ASN A 79 -15.25 -4.55 4.66
C ASN A 79 -14.65 -3.14 4.71
N TRP A 80 -15.14 -2.23 3.87
CA TRP A 80 -14.69 -0.84 3.87
C TRP A 80 -15.35 -0.01 4.96
N ASN A 81 -14.70 1.10 5.33
CA ASN A 81 -15.18 2.06 6.33
C ASN A 81 -15.37 1.48 7.76
N LYS A 82 -14.95 0.24 8.02
CA LYS A 82 -14.96 -0.42 9.34
C LYS A 82 -13.66 -0.25 10.14
N GLY A 83 -12.68 0.45 9.58
CA GLY A 83 -11.36 0.65 10.21
C GLY A 83 -10.36 -0.49 10.00
N TYR A 84 -10.75 -1.58 9.31
CA TYR A 84 -9.86 -2.72 9.06
C TYR A 84 -8.57 -2.34 8.33
N GLY A 85 -8.66 -1.51 7.28
CA GLY A 85 -7.48 -1.07 6.53
C GLY A 85 -6.46 -0.32 7.38
N SER A 86 -6.91 0.67 8.16
CA SER A 86 -6.04 1.41 9.07
C SER A 86 -5.46 0.54 10.18
N SER A 87 -6.27 -0.38 10.73
CA SER A 87 -5.81 -1.29 11.79
C SER A 87 -4.75 -2.28 11.28
N ALA A 88 -4.95 -2.84 10.09
CA ALA A 88 -3.99 -3.73 9.45
C ALA A 88 -2.67 -3.00 9.17
N LEU A 89 -2.75 -1.78 8.64
CA LEU A 89 -1.57 -0.99 8.32
C LEU A 89 -0.78 -0.59 9.57
N ILE A 90 -1.45 -0.13 10.63
CA ILE A 90 -0.80 0.18 11.93
C ILE A 90 -0.10 -1.06 12.49
N THR A 91 -0.72 -2.23 12.36
CA THR A 91 -0.14 -3.50 12.85
C THR A 91 1.11 -3.88 12.06
N ALA A 92 1.03 -3.81 10.72
CA ALA A 92 2.16 -4.10 9.84
C ALA A 92 3.33 -3.12 10.08
N ILE A 93 3.05 -1.83 10.21
CA ILE A 93 4.04 -0.80 10.52
C ILE A 93 4.67 -1.05 11.88
N GLY A 94 3.88 -1.38 12.89
CA GLY A 94 4.40 -1.70 14.22
C GLY A 94 5.37 -2.88 14.19
N LYS A 95 5.07 -3.92 13.39
CA LYS A 95 5.99 -5.06 13.17
C LYS A 95 7.26 -4.62 12.45
N LEU A 96 7.10 -3.93 11.33
CA LEU A 96 8.20 -3.46 10.47
C LEU A 96 9.17 -2.56 11.26
N LYS A 97 8.67 -1.63 12.07
CA LYS A 97 9.51 -0.76 12.94
C LYS A 97 10.28 -1.53 14.02
N ARG A 98 9.82 -2.72 14.44
CA ARG A 98 10.47 -3.53 15.47
C ARG A 98 11.51 -4.49 14.90
N GLU A 99 11.28 -4.97 13.69
CA GLU A 99 12.03 -6.10 13.12
C GLU A 99 12.98 -5.67 12.01
N GLU A 100 12.67 -4.58 11.31
CA GLU A 100 13.40 -4.14 10.13
C GLU A 100 14.13 -2.82 10.39
N LYS A 101 15.28 -2.65 9.72
CA LYS A 101 16.05 -1.40 9.79
C LYS A 101 15.55 -0.42 8.73
N VAL A 102 14.53 0.34 9.09
CA VAL A 102 13.88 1.34 8.23
C VAL A 102 13.86 2.71 8.87
N ASP A 103 14.07 3.74 8.05
CA ASP A 103 14.06 5.14 8.47
C ASP A 103 12.78 5.85 7.99
N ILE A 104 12.28 5.44 6.82
CA ILE A 104 11.16 6.09 6.12
C ILE A 104 10.18 5.02 5.67
N LEU A 105 8.90 5.29 5.85
CA LEU A 105 7.80 4.52 5.29
C LEU A 105 7.11 5.38 4.24
N ILE A 106 6.78 4.80 3.09
CA ILE A 106 6.05 5.48 2.02
C ILE A 106 4.86 4.65 1.54
N ILE A 107 3.83 5.33 1.06
CA ILE A 107 2.72 4.75 0.30
C ILE A 107 2.37 5.73 -0.83
N ARG A 108 2.11 5.23 -2.04
CA ARG A 108 1.96 6.05 -3.24
C ARG A 108 0.61 5.82 -3.95
N PRO A 109 -0.54 6.07 -3.31
CA PRO A 109 -1.82 5.88 -3.99
C PRO A 109 -2.06 6.95 -5.05
N SER A 110 -2.99 6.67 -5.95
CA SER A 110 -3.62 7.72 -6.75
C SER A 110 -4.30 8.77 -5.87
N ALA A 111 -4.13 10.05 -6.23
CA ALA A 111 -4.83 11.17 -5.62
C ALA A 111 -6.36 11.02 -5.66
N ARG A 112 -6.90 10.31 -6.65
CA ARG A 112 -8.35 10.03 -6.78
C ARG A 112 -8.87 9.06 -5.72
N ASN A 113 -8.03 8.19 -5.16
CA ASN A 113 -8.44 7.22 -4.14
C ASN A 113 -8.50 7.85 -2.74
N LYS A 114 -9.47 8.76 -2.53
CA LYS A 114 -9.62 9.51 -1.26
C LYS A 114 -9.82 8.60 -0.05
N ARG A 115 -10.41 7.42 -0.24
CA ARG A 115 -10.60 6.41 0.81
C ARG A 115 -9.26 5.84 1.29
N ALA A 116 -8.38 5.47 0.36
CA ALA A 116 -7.06 4.96 0.70
C ALA A 116 -6.22 6.05 1.39
N VAL A 117 -6.16 7.26 0.81
CA VAL A 117 -5.47 8.42 1.41
C VAL A 117 -5.92 8.67 2.85
N ALA A 118 -7.24 8.69 3.10
CA ALA A 118 -7.77 8.87 4.45
C ALA A 118 -7.41 7.72 5.41
N ALA A 119 -7.33 6.48 4.93
CA ALA A 119 -6.89 5.34 5.74
C ALA A 119 -5.41 5.44 6.11
N TYR A 120 -4.56 5.87 5.18
CA TYR A 120 -3.13 6.06 5.40
C TYR A 120 -2.85 7.21 6.37
N GLN A 121 -3.58 8.32 6.25
CA GLN A 121 -3.49 9.42 7.20
C GLN A 121 -3.86 8.99 8.63
N LYS A 122 -4.89 8.14 8.79
CA LYS A 122 -5.23 7.55 10.09
C LYS A 122 -4.14 6.62 10.65
N ALA A 123 -3.32 6.03 9.78
CA ALA A 123 -2.15 5.23 10.17
C ALA A 123 -0.91 6.08 10.49
N GLY A 124 -1.01 7.41 10.40
CA GLY A 124 0.07 8.33 10.78
C GLY A 124 0.97 8.76 9.62
N PHE A 125 0.55 8.52 8.38
CA PHE A 125 1.21 9.12 7.22
C PHE A 125 0.73 10.55 6.97
N GLU A 126 1.60 11.37 6.43
CA GLU A 126 1.27 12.70 5.94
C GLU A 126 1.67 12.86 4.47
N HIS A 127 1.11 13.86 3.79
CA HIS A 127 1.53 14.16 2.42
C HIS A 127 3.00 14.60 2.41
N TYR A 128 3.76 14.10 1.44
CA TYR A 128 5.10 14.58 1.18
C TYR A 128 5.08 16.08 0.88
N ASN A 129 6.07 16.79 1.43
CA ASN A 129 6.30 18.21 1.21
C ASN A 129 7.81 18.43 1.14
N SER A 130 8.30 18.90 0.00
CA SER A 130 9.73 19.10 -0.27
C SER A 130 10.40 20.12 0.64
N ASP A 131 9.65 21.03 1.25
CA ASP A 131 10.19 22.03 2.18
C ASP A 131 10.41 21.42 3.59
N LYS A 132 9.78 20.28 3.87
CA LYS A 132 9.80 19.64 5.20
C LYS A 132 10.52 18.30 5.21
N HIS A 133 10.49 17.58 4.10
CA HIS A 133 10.87 16.18 4.02
C HIS A 133 11.99 16.00 3.02
N ASP A 134 13.02 15.28 3.45
CA ASP A 134 14.11 14.81 2.59
C ASP A 134 13.96 13.30 2.43
N ILE A 135 13.60 12.86 1.23
CA ILE A 135 13.47 11.45 0.89
C ILE A 135 14.19 11.16 -0.44
N PRO A 136 14.65 9.93 -0.68
CA PRO A 136 15.31 9.59 -1.94
C PRO A 136 14.44 9.89 -3.16
N GLN A 137 15.04 10.47 -4.21
CA GLN A 137 14.30 10.89 -5.42
C GLN A 137 13.52 9.77 -6.08
N TRP A 138 14.01 8.52 -6.02
CA TRP A 138 13.32 7.38 -6.59
C TRP A 138 11.91 7.16 -5.99
N CYS A 139 11.69 7.56 -4.73
CA CYS A 139 10.37 7.49 -4.09
C CYS A 139 9.34 8.37 -4.82
N LEU A 140 9.80 9.44 -5.48
CA LEU A 140 8.97 10.43 -6.15
C LEU A 140 8.78 10.15 -7.64
N THR A 141 9.65 9.36 -8.27
CA THR A 141 9.72 9.32 -9.75
C THR A 141 9.78 7.92 -10.38
N GLU A 142 10.22 6.88 -9.66
CA GLU A 142 10.37 5.53 -10.23
C GLU A 142 9.10 4.70 -10.01
N ASN A 143 8.66 3.94 -11.01
CA ASN A 143 7.58 2.94 -10.90
C ASN A 143 6.34 3.47 -10.17
N LEU A 144 5.79 4.59 -10.63
CA LEU A 144 4.51 5.09 -10.14
C LEU A 144 3.39 4.37 -10.87
N ASP A 145 2.49 3.74 -10.13
CA ASP A 145 1.33 3.05 -10.70
C ASP A 145 0.31 4.00 -11.34
N TYR A 146 0.36 5.29 -10.96
CA TYR A 146 -0.61 6.29 -11.37
C TYR A 146 0.07 7.60 -11.77
N GLU A 147 -0.37 8.22 -12.87
CA GLU A 147 0.07 9.56 -13.26
C GLU A 147 -0.23 10.61 -12.17
N ASP A 148 -1.33 10.41 -11.44
CA ASP A 148 -1.77 11.27 -10.34
C ASP A 148 -1.37 10.72 -8.96
N ALA A 149 -0.32 9.89 -8.89
CA ALA A 149 0.18 9.38 -7.63
C ALA A 149 0.55 10.52 -6.67
N VAL A 150 0.14 10.39 -5.41
CA VAL A 150 0.59 11.24 -4.32
C VAL A 150 1.49 10.42 -3.41
N VAL A 151 2.59 11.00 -2.95
CA VAL A 151 3.46 10.34 -1.99
C VAL A 151 3.03 10.71 -0.58
N LEU A 152 2.70 9.71 0.22
CA LEU A 152 2.51 9.85 1.65
C LEU A 152 3.70 9.24 2.39
N VAL A 153 4.19 9.92 3.42
CA VAL A 153 5.40 9.56 4.14
C VAL A 153 5.14 9.45 5.63
N GLN A 154 5.92 8.59 6.29
CA GLN A 154 6.03 8.52 7.75
C GLN A 154 7.48 8.24 8.11
N PHE A 155 8.08 9.08 8.96
CA PHE A 155 9.43 8.88 9.46
C PHE A 155 9.41 8.00 10.71
N VAL A 156 10.29 7.00 10.76
CA VAL A 156 10.38 6.03 11.87
C VAL A 156 11.21 6.58 13.01
N ASN A 157 12.33 7.23 12.69
CA ASN A 157 13.29 7.80 13.62
C ASN A 157 13.18 9.33 13.60
N VAL A 158 12.22 9.88 14.34
CA VAL A 158 12.29 11.31 14.69
C VAL A 158 13.20 11.40 15.91
N PRO A 159 14.35 12.09 15.86
CA PRO A 159 15.09 12.40 17.07
C PRO A 159 14.13 13.12 18.02
N ILE A 160 13.93 12.58 19.22
CA ILE A 160 13.28 13.33 20.30
C ILE A 160 14.19 14.53 20.55
N SER A 161 13.74 15.72 20.11
CA SER A 161 14.38 16.99 20.41
C SER A 161 14.21 17.34 21.88
#